data_AF-A0A532D4S3-F1
#
_entry.id   AF-A0A532D4S3-F1
#
_cell.length_a   1.000
_cell.length_b   1.000
_cell.length_c   1.000
_cell.angle_alpha   90.00
_cell.angle_beta   90.00
_cell.angle_gamma   90.00
#
_symmetry.space_group_name_H-M   'P 1'
#
loop_
_entity.id
_entity.type
_entity.pdbx_description
1 polymer ?
#
loop_
_entity_poly.entity_id
_entity_poly.type
_entity_poly.pdbx_seq_one_letter_code
_entity_poly.pdbx_strand_id
1 'polypeptide(L)'
;MGTQVSPRHPLRQLFGALTEKSFMEHLGWPDAKVTSYVSNLLVDFTSTDQLYKIRNRENQQVDSIVDLLFESEVMLEAQSLDRERDVHRHIGDFTLFMAGLFPEYLRRLKTAGRIYHKDFLVDYVKTGKRSYGIVAQIGRDDADTSLPLFRKLSENFELCVTGLGFVRSDLDRMQNPAYQKTRDLLLN
;
A
#
# COMPACT_ATOMS: atom_id res chain seq x y z
N MET A 1 -7.97 -3.66 -18.23
CA MET A 1 -6.74 -2.88 -18.46
C MET A 1 -6.84 -1.68 -17.54
N GLY A 2 -6.15 -1.70 -16.41
CA GLY A 2 -6.22 -0.61 -15.44
C GLY A 2 -5.68 0.67 -16.07
N THR A 3 -6.49 1.72 -16.09
CA THR A 3 -6.12 3.03 -16.63
C THR A 3 -4.93 3.57 -15.85
N GLN A 4 -3.74 3.57 -16.46
CA GLN A 4 -2.56 4.13 -15.81
C GLN A 4 -2.73 5.64 -15.64
N VAL A 5 -2.70 6.11 -14.39
CA VAL A 5 -2.78 7.53 -14.06
C VAL A 5 -1.54 8.23 -14.65
N SER A 6 -1.76 9.21 -15.54
CA SER A 6 -0.70 9.95 -16.23
C SER A 6 0.34 10.54 -15.25
N PRO A 7 1.64 10.62 -15.62
CA PRO A 7 2.67 11.24 -14.78
C PRO A 7 2.37 12.69 -14.37
N ARG A 8 1.63 13.43 -15.20
CA ARG A 8 1.23 14.82 -14.93
C ARG A 8 -0.14 14.94 -14.27
N HIS A 9 -0.73 13.83 -13.82
CA HIS A 9 -2.06 13.83 -13.24
C HIS A 9 -2.06 14.57 -11.88
N PRO A 10 -3.05 15.43 -11.60
CA PRO A 10 -3.13 16.17 -10.34
C PRO A 10 -3.08 15.29 -9.08
N LEU A 11 -3.63 14.07 -9.15
CA LEU A 11 -3.54 13.11 -8.03
C LEU A 11 -2.09 12.71 -7.70
N ARG A 12 -1.19 12.60 -8.69
CA ARG A 12 0.23 12.31 -8.43
C ARG A 12 0.89 13.46 -7.70
N GLN A 13 0.58 14.70 -8.08
CA GLN A 13 1.09 15.89 -7.40
C GLN A 13 0.55 15.98 -5.97
N LEU A 14 -0.75 15.73 -5.78
CA LEU A 14 -1.39 15.72 -4.46
C LEU A 14 -0.75 14.69 -3.53
N PHE A 15 -0.72 13.41 -3.94
CA PHE A 15 -0.12 12.37 -3.11
C PHE A 15 1.38 12.55 -2.94
N GLY A 16 2.09 13.09 -3.94
CA GLY A 16 3.49 13.51 -3.82
C GLY A 16 3.68 14.48 -2.66
N ALA A 17 2.98 15.61 -2.69
CA ALA A 17 3.08 16.63 -1.66
C ALA A 17 2.67 16.11 -0.26
N LEU A 18 1.58 15.34 -0.16
CA LEU A 18 1.12 14.80 1.12
C LEU A 18 2.10 13.79 1.72
N THR A 19 2.63 12.88 0.90
CA THR A 19 3.63 11.90 1.38
C THR A 19 4.95 12.57 1.73
N GLU A 20 5.42 13.53 0.96
CA GLU A 20 6.62 14.30 1.26
C GLU A 20 6.48 15.04 2.60
N LYS A 21 5.40 15.81 2.77
CA LYS A 21 5.08 16.47 4.04
C LYS A 21 5.03 15.47 5.20
N SER A 22 4.34 14.34 5.02
CA SER A 22 4.22 13.33 6.07
C SER A 22 5.57 12.74 6.49
N PHE A 23 6.41 12.34 5.53
CA PHE A 23 7.65 11.63 5.82
C PHE A 23 8.74 12.59 6.28
N MET A 24 8.79 13.80 5.72
CA MET A 24 9.76 14.82 6.08
C MET A 24 9.40 15.54 7.38
N GLU A 25 8.19 16.09 7.49
CA GLU A 25 7.82 17.00 8.58
C GLU A 25 7.25 16.26 9.79
N HIS A 26 6.38 15.26 9.58
CA HIS A 26 5.72 14.57 10.68
C HIS A 26 6.53 13.40 11.23
N LEU A 27 7.23 12.65 10.38
CA LEU A 27 8.04 11.50 10.78
C LEU A 27 9.52 11.82 11.00
N GLY A 28 10.04 12.90 10.42
CA GLY A 28 11.48 13.18 10.44
C GLY A 28 12.31 12.12 9.71
N TRP A 29 11.71 11.40 8.75
CA TRP A 29 12.33 10.32 7.98
C TRP A 29 12.23 10.57 6.47
N PRO A 30 13.06 11.46 5.90
CA PRO A 30 12.98 11.88 4.50
C PRO A 30 13.71 10.92 3.54
N ASP A 31 13.31 9.65 3.48
CA ASP A 31 13.83 8.72 2.47
C ASP A 31 13.12 8.92 1.12
N ALA A 32 13.78 9.63 0.19
CA ALA A 32 13.19 9.99 -1.10
C ALA A 32 12.69 8.79 -1.93
N LYS A 33 13.36 7.62 -1.84
CA LYS A 33 12.94 6.43 -2.58
C LYS A 33 11.67 5.83 -1.99
N VAL A 34 11.60 5.74 -0.66
CA VAL A 34 10.41 5.25 0.05
C VAL A 34 9.24 6.21 -0.17
N THR A 35 9.44 7.52 0.02
CA THR A 35 8.39 8.54 -0.17
C THR A 35 7.82 8.48 -1.59
N SER A 36 8.69 8.43 -2.61
CA SER A 36 8.24 8.31 -4.01
C SER A 36 7.50 7.00 -4.28
N TYR A 37 7.96 5.89 -3.70
CA TYR A 37 7.28 4.60 -3.83
C TYR A 37 5.88 4.63 -3.21
N VAL A 38 5.76 5.11 -1.97
CA VAL A 38 4.49 5.19 -1.24
C VAL A 38 3.52 6.16 -1.93
N SER A 39 4.02 7.28 -2.46
CA SER A 39 3.22 8.21 -3.26
C SER A 39 2.62 7.53 -4.50
N ASN A 40 3.44 6.78 -5.25
CA ASN A 40 2.98 6.06 -6.42
C ASN A 40 2.02 4.92 -6.06
N LEU A 41 2.26 4.22 -4.94
CA LEU A 41 1.33 3.22 -4.41
C LEU A 41 -0.04 3.84 -4.16
N LEU A 42 -0.14 5.00 -3.50
CA LEU A 42 -1.42 5.68 -3.29
C LEU A 42 -2.15 5.98 -4.60
N VAL A 43 -1.42 6.41 -5.62
CA VAL A 43 -1.97 6.67 -6.96
C VAL A 43 -2.50 5.38 -7.59
N ASP A 44 -1.73 4.30 -7.53
CA ASP A 44 -2.11 3.03 -8.14
C ASP A 44 -3.39 2.47 -7.51
N PHE A 45 -3.51 2.55 -6.18
CA PHE A 45 -4.67 2.07 -5.43
C PHE A 45 -5.92 2.97 -5.52
N THR A 46 -5.87 4.10 -6.24
CA THR A 46 -7.09 4.84 -6.61
C THR A 46 -7.94 4.10 -7.64
N SER A 47 -7.36 3.17 -8.39
CA SER A 47 -8.08 2.32 -9.34
C SER A 47 -8.50 1.01 -8.70
N THR A 48 -9.79 0.69 -8.75
CA THR A 48 -10.32 -0.60 -8.29
C THR A 48 -9.71 -1.79 -9.02
N ASP A 49 -9.23 -1.60 -10.26
CA ASP A 49 -8.53 -2.64 -11.01
C ASP A 49 -7.20 -3.05 -10.36
N GLN A 50 -6.53 -2.12 -9.65
CA GLN A 50 -5.31 -2.43 -8.92
C GLN A 50 -5.61 -3.11 -7.58
N LEU A 51 -6.76 -2.84 -6.96
CA LEU A 51 -7.21 -3.55 -5.76
C LEU A 51 -7.50 -5.04 -6.04
N TYR A 52 -8.07 -5.35 -7.21
CA TYR A 52 -8.41 -6.73 -7.62
C TYR A 52 -7.47 -7.28 -8.70
N LYS A 53 -6.19 -6.89 -8.66
CA LYS A 53 -5.21 -7.18 -9.70
C LYS A 53 -4.89 -8.67 -9.83
N ILE A 54 -4.83 -9.37 -8.70
CA ILE A 54 -4.50 -10.80 -8.65
C ILE A 54 -5.77 -11.62 -8.87
N ARG A 55 -5.66 -12.61 -9.74
CA ARG A 55 -6.72 -13.58 -10.05
C ARG A 55 -6.23 -14.98 -9.73
N ASN A 56 -7.11 -15.81 -9.19
CA ASN A 56 -6.82 -17.20 -8.88
C ASN A 56 -6.69 -18.05 -10.16
N ARG A 57 -6.33 -19.33 -10.00
CA ARG A 57 -6.24 -20.30 -11.10
C ARG A 57 -7.55 -20.45 -11.90
N GLU A 58 -8.69 -20.14 -11.30
CA GLU A 58 -10.02 -20.15 -11.92
C GLU A 58 -10.42 -18.80 -12.54
N ASN A 59 -9.49 -17.83 -12.62
CA ASN A 59 -9.67 -16.47 -13.15
C ASN A 59 -10.68 -15.60 -12.37
N GLN A 60 -10.97 -15.95 -11.12
CA GLN A 60 -11.80 -15.16 -10.20
C GLN A 60 -10.93 -14.09 -9.51
N GLN A 61 -11.54 -12.95 -9.20
CA GLN A 61 -10.86 -11.88 -8.44
C GLN A 61 -10.57 -12.35 -7.03
N VAL A 62 -9.36 -12.05 -6.56
CA VAL A 62 -8.96 -12.31 -5.19
C VAL A 62 -9.11 -11.02 -4.39
N ASP A 63 -9.95 -11.03 -3.36
CA ASP A 63 -10.27 -9.87 -2.53
C ASP A 63 -9.80 -10.02 -1.07
N SER A 64 -9.25 -11.18 -0.70
CA SER A 64 -8.71 -11.46 0.63
C SER A 64 -7.22 -11.74 0.61
N ILE A 65 -6.50 -11.22 1.61
CA ILE A 65 -5.07 -11.50 1.83
C ILE A 65 -4.82 -13.00 2.01
N VAL A 66 -5.72 -13.74 2.67
CA VAL A 66 -5.59 -15.21 2.81
C VAL A 66 -5.53 -15.88 1.45
N ASP A 67 -6.40 -15.49 0.53
CA ASP A 67 -6.39 -16.05 -0.82
C ASP A 67 -5.15 -15.61 -1.62
N LEU A 68 -4.69 -14.36 -1.44
CA LEU A 68 -3.44 -13.89 -2.07
C LEU A 68 -2.23 -14.68 -1.57
N LEU A 69 -2.18 -14.97 -0.27
CA LEU A 69 -1.13 -15.80 0.34
C LEU A 69 -1.22 -17.25 -0.15
N PHE A 70 -2.42 -17.82 -0.23
CA PHE A 70 -2.63 -19.16 -0.77
C PHE A 70 -2.17 -19.25 -2.22
N GLU A 71 -2.52 -18.28 -3.07
CA GLU A 71 -2.03 -18.23 -4.45
C GLU A 71 -0.50 -18.10 -4.50
N SER A 72 0.14 -17.34 -3.60
CA SER A 72 1.60 -17.28 -3.54
C SER A 72 2.25 -18.64 -3.23
N GLU A 73 1.70 -19.40 -2.28
CA GLU A 73 2.19 -20.74 -1.91
C GLU A 73 1.96 -21.77 -3.02
N VAL A 74 0.80 -21.73 -3.63
CA VAL A 74 0.42 -22.58 -4.76
C VAL A 74 1.26 -22.27 -6.02
N MET A 75 1.82 -21.07 -6.12
CA MET A 75 2.72 -20.66 -7.20
C MET A 75 4.18 -21.05 -6.94
N LEU A 76 4.64 -21.05 -5.68
CA LEU A 76 5.94 -21.60 -5.28
C LEU A 76 6.12 -23.05 -5.78
N GLU A 77 5.04 -23.82 -5.79
CA GLU A 77 5.04 -25.21 -6.25
C GLU A 77 5.02 -25.35 -7.80
N ALA A 78 4.73 -24.27 -8.54
CA ALA A 78 4.35 -24.35 -9.95
C ALA A 78 5.15 -23.50 -10.96
N GLN A 79 5.69 -22.30 -10.64
CA GLN A 79 6.32 -21.38 -11.64
C GLN A 79 7.35 -20.35 -11.08
N SER A 80 7.88 -19.49 -11.98
CA SER A 80 9.07 -18.62 -11.89
C SER A 80 9.11 -17.57 -10.74
N LEU A 81 10.33 -17.36 -10.23
CA LEU A 81 10.68 -16.38 -9.19
C LEU A 81 10.16 -14.95 -9.45
N ASP A 82 10.15 -14.50 -10.72
CA ASP A 82 9.63 -13.18 -11.08
C ASP A 82 8.16 -12.99 -10.74
N ARG A 83 7.35 -14.03 -10.94
CA ARG A 83 5.91 -13.96 -10.72
C ARG A 83 5.57 -14.04 -9.24
N GLU A 84 6.30 -14.88 -8.48
CA GLU A 84 6.25 -14.92 -7.02
C GLU A 84 6.58 -13.54 -6.43
N ARG A 85 7.63 -12.91 -6.92
CA ARG A 85 8.03 -11.56 -6.51
C ARG A 85 6.94 -10.53 -6.75
N ASP A 86 6.28 -10.56 -7.90
CA ASP A 86 5.18 -9.63 -8.21
C ASP A 86 3.96 -9.84 -7.30
N VAL A 87 3.64 -11.08 -6.92
CA VAL A 87 2.58 -11.39 -5.96
C VAL A 87 2.93 -10.86 -4.57
N HIS A 88 4.12 -11.15 -4.06
CA HIS A 88 4.55 -10.64 -2.74
C HIS A 88 4.66 -9.12 -2.72
N ARG A 89 5.09 -8.49 -3.81
CA ARG A 89 5.07 -7.03 -3.91
C ARG A 89 3.64 -6.51 -3.76
N HIS A 90 2.69 -7.10 -4.47
CA HIS A 90 1.29 -6.69 -4.36
C HIS A 90 0.71 -6.90 -2.97
N ILE A 91 1.01 -8.03 -2.31
CA ILE A 91 0.61 -8.27 -0.91
C ILE A 91 1.20 -7.20 0.01
N GLY A 92 2.48 -6.87 -0.14
CA GLY A 92 3.14 -5.79 0.61
C GLY A 92 2.48 -4.42 0.38
N ASP A 93 2.18 -4.10 -0.89
CA ASP A 93 1.56 -2.83 -1.26
C ASP A 93 0.13 -2.71 -0.69
N PHE A 94 -0.68 -3.76 -0.86
CA PHE A 94 -2.07 -3.81 -0.39
C PHE A 94 -2.14 -3.73 1.13
N THR A 95 -1.31 -4.52 1.84
CA THR A 95 -1.29 -4.49 3.30
C THR A 95 -0.85 -3.13 3.84
N LEU A 96 0.14 -2.49 3.21
CA LEU A 96 0.60 -1.15 3.59
C LEU A 96 -0.51 -0.10 3.38
N PHE A 97 -1.17 -0.14 2.22
CA PHE A 97 -2.32 0.72 1.90
C PHE A 97 -3.44 0.58 2.93
N MET A 98 -3.88 -0.65 3.20
CA MET A 98 -4.99 -0.94 4.11
C MET A 98 -4.66 -0.58 5.55
N ALA A 99 -3.46 -0.91 6.02
CA ALA A 99 -3.03 -0.61 7.39
C ALA A 99 -2.84 0.90 7.60
N GLY A 100 -2.34 1.62 6.59
CA GLY A 100 -2.11 3.06 6.65
C GLY A 100 -3.37 3.91 6.53
N LEU A 101 -4.21 3.64 5.52
CA LEU A 101 -5.38 4.47 5.23
C LEU A 101 -6.69 3.98 5.86
N PHE A 102 -6.83 2.67 6.11
CA PHE A 102 -8.09 2.09 6.61
C PHE A 102 -7.97 1.27 7.92
N PRO A 103 -7.22 1.73 8.95
CA PRO A 103 -7.06 0.99 10.21
C PRO A 103 -8.38 0.72 10.96
N GLU A 104 -9.42 1.55 10.84
CA GLU A 104 -10.73 1.26 11.47
C GLU A 104 -11.42 0.08 10.80
N TYR A 105 -11.28 -0.07 9.48
CA TYR A 105 -11.82 -1.23 8.77
C TYR A 105 -11.16 -2.51 9.28
N LEU A 106 -9.83 -2.52 9.40
CA LEU A 106 -9.09 -3.66 9.95
C LEU A 106 -9.46 -3.95 11.41
N ARG A 107 -9.66 -2.92 12.24
CA ARG A 107 -10.13 -3.10 13.62
C ARG A 107 -11.53 -3.72 13.66
N ARG A 108 -12.46 -3.22 12.84
CA ARG A 108 -13.83 -3.76 12.73
C ARG A 108 -13.83 -5.22 12.28
N LEU A 109 -12.98 -5.58 11.31
CA LEU A 109 -12.80 -6.98 10.91
C LEU A 109 -12.49 -7.85 12.14
N LYS A 110 -11.53 -7.46 12.99
CA LYS A 110 -11.13 -8.26 14.16
C LYS A 110 -12.13 -8.28 15.33
N THR A 111 -12.95 -7.24 15.49
CA THR A 111 -13.85 -7.09 16.67
C THR A 111 -15.30 -7.44 16.40
N ALA A 112 -15.75 -7.43 15.14
CA ALA A 112 -17.09 -7.89 14.80
C ALA A 112 -17.14 -9.42 14.93
N GLY A 113 -17.48 -9.91 16.13
CA GLY A 113 -17.42 -11.31 16.56
C GLY A 113 -18.23 -12.36 15.79
N ARG A 114 -18.64 -12.06 14.55
CA ARG A 114 -19.18 -12.98 13.53
C ARG A 114 -18.98 -12.36 12.14
N ILE A 115 -17.86 -12.57 11.42
CA ILE A 115 -17.81 -12.24 9.99
C ILE A 115 -16.99 -13.23 9.17
N TYR A 116 -17.66 -13.74 8.13
CA TYR A 116 -17.28 -14.63 7.03
C TYR A 116 -16.08 -14.18 6.16
N HIS A 117 -15.29 -13.18 6.60
CA HIS A 117 -14.17 -12.67 5.80
C HIS A 117 -12.90 -13.45 6.12
N LYS A 118 -12.25 -13.99 5.09
CA LYS A 118 -11.08 -14.88 5.24
C LYS A 118 -9.93 -14.23 6.02
N ASP A 119 -9.80 -12.91 5.91
CA ASP A 119 -8.74 -12.12 6.57
C ASP A 119 -8.91 -11.84 8.08
N PHE A 120 -9.96 -12.35 8.73
CA PHE A 120 -10.24 -12.06 10.14
C PHE A 120 -9.04 -12.27 11.09
N LEU A 121 -8.24 -13.31 10.83
CA LEU A 121 -7.06 -13.65 11.65
C LEU A 121 -5.74 -13.05 11.15
N VAL A 122 -5.76 -12.31 10.04
CA VAL A 122 -4.54 -11.83 9.39
C VAL A 122 -3.96 -10.64 10.16
N ASP A 123 -2.67 -10.73 10.46
CA ASP A 123 -1.88 -9.60 10.93
C ASP A 123 -1.27 -8.87 9.72
N TYR A 124 -1.99 -7.86 9.23
CA TYR A 124 -1.62 -7.10 8.04
C TYR A 124 -0.22 -6.49 8.12
N VAL A 125 0.24 -6.07 9.32
CA VAL A 125 1.58 -5.53 9.51
C VAL A 125 2.62 -6.63 9.31
N LYS A 126 2.46 -7.77 9.98
CA LYS A 126 3.40 -8.89 9.83
C LYS A 126 3.42 -9.44 8.41
N THR A 127 2.25 -9.57 7.78
CA THR A 127 2.12 -10.05 6.41
C THR A 127 2.82 -9.12 5.41
N GLY A 128 2.62 -7.80 5.55
CA GLY A 128 3.26 -6.82 4.69
C GLY A 128 4.78 -6.79 4.84
N LYS A 129 5.29 -6.79 6.08
CA LYS A 129 6.73 -6.91 6.38
C LYS A 129 7.33 -8.13 5.72
N ARG A 130 6.74 -9.31 5.94
CA ARG A 130 7.22 -10.56 5.37
C ARG A 130 7.24 -10.52 3.84
N SER A 131 6.18 -10.00 3.22
CA SER A 131 6.06 -9.99 1.76
C SER A 131 7.11 -9.08 1.12
N TYR A 132 7.34 -7.87 1.63
CA TYR A 132 8.46 -7.05 1.14
C TYR A 132 9.83 -7.66 1.43
N GLY A 133 9.98 -8.37 2.56
CA GLY A 133 11.18 -9.13 2.88
C GLY A 133 11.49 -10.21 1.85
N ILE A 134 10.47 -10.93 1.36
CA ILE A 134 10.60 -11.92 0.29
C ILE A 134 10.97 -11.25 -1.03
N VAL A 135 10.31 -10.13 -1.40
CA VAL A 135 10.67 -9.36 -2.61
C VAL A 135 12.13 -8.90 -2.59
N ALA A 136 12.63 -8.52 -1.41
CA ALA A 136 14.02 -8.12 -1.22
C ALA A 136 15.02 -9.30 -1.28
N GLN A 137 14.56 -10.55 -1.18
CA GLN A 137 15.39 -11.76 -1.26
C GLN A 137 15.42 -12.34 -2.68
N ILE A 138 14.27 -12.36 -3.36
CA ILE A 138 14.17 -12.95 -4.71
C ILE A 138 15.04 -12.20 -5.72
N GLY A 139 15.21 -10.88 -5.53
CA GLY A 139 16.05 -10.05 -6.38
C GLY A 139 15.68 -10.06 -7.86
N ARG A 140 16.39 -9.26 -8.65
CA ARG A 140 16.52 -9.45 -10.09
C ARG A 140 18.00 -9.29 -10.38
N ASP A 141 18.55 -10.11 -11.28
CA ASP A 141 19.97 -10.06 -11.67
C ASP A 141 20.39 -8.65 -12.17
N ASP A 142 19.43 -7.81 -12.55
CA ASP A 142 19.64 -6.48 -13.13
C ASP A 142 19.40 -5.31 -12.13
N ALA A 143 19.02 -5.57 -10.87
CA ALA A 143 18.32 -4.58 -10.04
C ALA A 143 19.05 -4.13 -8.76
N ASP A 144 20.26 -3.61 -8.92
CA ASP A 144 21.10 -3.04 -7.84
C ASP A 144 20.40 -1.91 -7.04
N THR A 145 19.37 -1.28 -7.62
CA THR A 145 18.67 -0.13 -7.00
C THR A 145 17.39 -0.49 -6.25
N SER A 146 16.75 -1.63 -6.55
CA SER A 146 15.43 -1.99 -6.01
C SER A 146 15.49 -2.83 -4.73
N LEU A 147 16.56 -3.61 -4.56
CA LEU A 147 16.80 -4.42 -3.37
C LEU A 147 16.85 -3.59 -2.07
N PRO A 148 17.56 -2.44 -2.01
CA PRO A 148 17.58 -1.61 -0.81
C PRO A 148 16.22 -1.01 -0.48
N LEU A 149 15.36 -0.78 -1.47
CA LEU A 149 14.03 -0.21 -1.26
C LEU A 149 13.10 -1.19 -0.55
N PHE A 150 12.95 -2.41 -1.08
CA PHE A 150 12.04 -3.39 -0.49
C PHE A 150 12.51 -3.87 0.89
N ARG A 151 13.84 -3.94 1.12
CA ARG A 151 14.38 -4.15 2.46
C ARG A 151 13.98 -3.04 3.43
N LYS A 152 14.13 -1.77 3.03
CA LYS A 152 13.71 -0.62 3.85
C LYS A 152 12.20 -0.64 4.14
N LEU A 153 11.37 -0.95 3.14
CA LEU A 153 9.91 -1.07 3.32
C LEU A 153 9.54 -2.19 4.29
N SER A 154 10.25 -3.33 4.24
CA SER A 154 10.08 -4.44 5.18
C SER A 154 10.48 -4.07 6.61
N GLU A 155 11.66 -3.46 6.77
CA GLU A 155 12.22 -3.10 8.09
C GLU A 155 11.46 -1.94 8.75
N ASN A 156 10.99 -0.98 7.97
CA ASN A 156 10.35 0.25 8.43
C ASN A 156 8.85 0.30 8.09
N PHE A 157 8.21 -0.86 8.00
CA PHE A 157 6.81 -0.96 7.57
C PHE A 157 5.86 -0.16 8.47
N GLU A 158 6.00 -0.27 9.79
CA GLU A 158 5.19 0.45 10.77
C GLU A 158 5.37 1.97 10.66
N LEU A 159 6.58 2.41 10.32
CA LEU A 159 6.87 3.82 10.07
C LEU A 159 6.16 4.30 8.81
N CYS A 160 6.15 3.49 7.74
CA CYS A 160 5.40 3.77 6.52
C CYS A 160 3.88 3.80 6.78
N VAL A 161 3.35 2.87 7.59
CA VAL A 161 1.94 2.86 8.03
C VAL A 161 1.60 4.14 8.78
N THR A 162 2.48 4.57 9.69
CA THR A 162 2.29 5.82 10.45
C THR A 162 2.29 7.04 9.53
N GLY A 163 3.21 7.09 8.56
CA GLY A 163 3.24 8.15 7.54
C GLY A 163 1.96 8.21 6.72
N LEU A 164 1.48 7.05 6.26
CA LEU A 164 0.18 6.97 5.59
C LEU A 164 -0.98 7.41 6.49
N GLY A 165 -0.91 7.20 7.80
CA GLY A 165 -1.87 7.72 8.77
C GLY A 165 -1.90 9.26 8.81
N PHE A 166 -0.75 9.94 8.66
CA PHE A 166 -0.71 11.40 8.53
C PHE A 166 -1.25 11.87 7.19
N VAL A 167 -0.90 11.19 6.08
CA VAL A 167 -1.49 11.47 4.76
C VAL A 167 -3.01 11.40 4.81
N ARG A 168 -3.56 10.34 5.40
CA ARG A 168 -4.99 10.19 5.63
C ARG A 168 -5.57 11.36 6.44
N SER A 169 -4.93 11.71 7.55
CA SER A 169 -5.39 12.80 8.41
C SER A 169 -5.47 14.13 7.65
N ASP A 170 -4.51 14.39 6.76
CA ASP A 170 -4.54 15.57 5.90
C ASP A 170 -5.63 15.50 4.83
N LEU A 171 -5.89 14.32 4.24
CA LEU A 171 -7.03 14.11 3.33
C LEU A 171 -8.37 14.37 4.04
N ASP A 172 -8.55 13.82 5.24
CA ASP A 172 -9.76 14.02 6.06
C ASP A 172 -9.97 15.50 6.39
N ARG A 173 -8.88 16.26 6.66
CA ARG A 173 -8.94 17.72 6.84
C ARG A 173 -9.37 18.46 5.58
N MET A 174 -8.87 18.07 4.41
CA MET A 174 -9.24 18.69 3.12
C MET A 174 -10.71 18.47 2.77
N GLN A 175 -11.29 17.35 3.21
CA GLN A 175 -12.72 17.04 3.03
C GLN A 175 -13.63 17.79 4.02
N ASN A 176 -13.07 18.36 5.10
CA ASN A 176 -13.86 19.05 6.11
C ASN A 176 -14.37 20.42 5.59
N PRO A 177 -15.70 20.67 5.54
CA PRO A 177 -16.26 21.93 5.03
C PRO A 177 -15.80 23.18 5.78
N ALA A 178 -15.46 23.05 7.07
CA ALA A 178 -14.96 24.16 7.87
C ALA A 178 -13.55 24.61 7.42
N TYR A 179 -12.72 23.67 6.99
CA TYR A 179 -11.37 23.95 6.50
C TYR A 179 -11.42 24.62 5.12
N GLN A 180 -12.35 24.19 4.26
CA GLN A 180 -12.59 24.81 2.95
C GLN A 180 -13.00 26.29 3.11
N LYS A 181 -13.95 26.58 4.00
CA LYS A 181 -14.35 27.96 4.32
C LYS A 181 -13.21 28.81 4.85
N THR A 182 -12.39 28.31 5.77
CA THR A 182 -11.26 29.07 6.33
C THR A 182 -10.18 29.33 5.29
N ARG A 183 -9.89 28.37 4.41
CA ARG A 183 -8.93 28.56 3.32
C ARG A 183 -9.40 29.63 2.33
N ASP A 184 -10.67 29.60 1.95
CA ASP A 184 -11.26 30.57 1.02
C ASP A 184 -11.36 31.98 1.63
N LEU A 185 -11.43 32.09 2.96
CA LEU A 185 -11.38 33.37 3.70
C LEU A 185 -9.96 33.93 3.84
N LEU A 186 -8.93 33.09 3.86
CA LEU A 186 -7.52 33.51 4.01
C LEU A 186 -6.83 33.78 2.67
N LEU A 187 -7.36 33.26 1.57
CA LEU A 187 -6.83 33.43 0.22
C LEU A 187 -7.62 34.44 -0.63
N ASN A 188 -8.59 35.15 -0.01
CA ASN A 188 -9.28 36.32 -0.58
C ASN A 188 -8.81 37.61 0.09
#